data_AF-Q70WP5-F1
#
_entry.id   AF-Q70WP5-F1
#
_cell.length_a   1.000
_cell.length_b   1.000
_cell.length_c   1.000
_cell.angle_alpha   90.00
_cell.angle_beta   90.00
_cell.angle_gamma   90.00
#
_symmetry.space_group_name_H-M   'P 1'
#
loop_
_entity.id
_entity.type
_entity.pdbx_description
1 polymer ?
#
loop_
_entity_poly.entity_id
_entity_poly.type
_entity_poly.pdbx_seq_one_letter_code
_entity_poly.pdbx_strand_id
1 'polypeptide(L)'
;MIGRLQQIKDLRLDRAEQQLAAQHARVQLARVRQREAEQESLDYRQWRQAEEERLFAICQAEQLDRKGLKAWQQQVSLLREKEAQLEQTAAEQAERVAEERIRLQERQQAVHRARQQQQKFAELHRQKQASQQALRDYNEEQEQEEFRQQIRM
;
A
#
# COMPACT_ATOMS: atom_id res chain seq x y z
N MET A 1 -3.70 -30.17 18.45
CA MET A 1 -3.70 -29.82 17.01
C MET A 1 -4.43 -28.50 16.72
N ILE A 2 -5.72 -28.35 17.06
CA ILE A 2 -6.49 -27.11 16.75
C ILE A 2 -5.93 -25.84 17.42
N GLY A 3 -5.49 -25.89 18.69
CA GLY A 3 -4.90 -24.72 19.34
C GLY A 3 -3.62 -24.20 18.64
N ARG A 4 -2.76 -25.10 18.15
CA ARG A 4 -1.58 -24.73 17.36
C ARG A 4 -1.97 -24.13 16.00
N LEU A 5 -3.03 -24.63 15.38
CA LEU A 5 -3.54 -24.06 14.13
C LEU A 5 -4.13 -22.67 14.34
N GLN A 6 -4.83 -22.42 15.46
CA GLN A 6 -5.33 -21.09 15.83
C GLN A 6 -4.18 -20.09 16.00
N GLN A 7 -3.14 -20.44 16.76
CA GLN A 7 -1.95 -19.60 16.90
C GLN A 7 -1.29 -19.26 15.56
N ILE A 8 -1.22 -20.23 14.64
CA ILE A 8 -0.71 -19.99 13.28
C ILE A 8 -1.61 -19.01 12.51
N LYS A 9 -2.94 -19.05 12.71
CA LYS A 9 -3.87 -18.10 12.08
C LYS A 9 -3.73 -16.70 12.65
N ASP A 10 -3.57 -16.56 13.96
CA ASP A 10 -3.33 -15.27 14.62
C ASP A 10 -2.04 -14.63 14.08
N LEU A 11 -0.93 -15.37 14.06
CA LEU A 11 0.34 -14.88 13.50
C LEU A 11 0.25 -14.48 12.02
N ARG A 12 -0.58 -15.18 11.23
CA ARG A 12 -0.81 -14.82 9.81
C ARG A 12 -1.62 -13.55 9.68
N LEU A 13 -2.58 -13.32 10.57
CA LEU A 13 -3.35 -12.08 10.61
C LEU A 13 -2.42 -10.92 10.98
N ASP A 14 -1.65 -11.04 12.05
CA ASP A 14 -0.70 -10.00 12.49
C ASP A 14 0.26 -9.62 11.36
N ARG A 15 0.84 -10.62 10.68
CA ARG A 15 1.72 -10.40 9.54
C ARG A 15 1.02 -9.70 8.37
N ALA A 16 -0.23 -10.06 8.07
CA ALA A 16 -1.00 -9.43 7.01
C ALA A 16 -1.31 -7.97 7.35
N GLU A 17 -1.61 -7.66 8.61
CA GLU A 17 -1.87 -6.31 9.09
C GLU A 17 -0.60 -5.43 9.07
N GLN A 18 0.55 -5.99 9.47
CA GLN A 18 1.84 -5.32 9.34
C GLN A 18 2.17 -5.00 7.87
N GLN A 19 1.93 -5.96 6.97
CA GLN A 19 2.13 -5.73 5.53
C GLN A 19 1.17 -4.67 4.97
N LEU A 20 -0.07 -4.63 5.44
CA LEU A 20 -1.04 -3.60 5.07
C LEU A 20 -0.58 -2.21 5.56
N ALA A 21 -0.10 -2.09 6.79
CA ALA A 21 0.43 -0.85 7.33
C ALA A 21 1.66 -0.36 6.54
N ALA A 22 2.60 -1.27 6.24
CA ALA A 22 3.76 -0.95 5.40
C ALA A 22 3.35 -0.50 3.99
N GLN A 23 2.32 -1.13 3.41
CA GLN A 23 1.79 -0.76 2.10
C GLN A 23 1.10 0.61 2.12
N HIS A 24 0.39 0.96 3.20
CA HIS A 24 -0.12 2.30 3.40
C HIS A 24 0.99 3.35 3.42
N ALA A 25 2.09 3.09 4.14
CA ALA A 25 3.23 4.00 4.17
C ALA A 25 3.85 4.20 2.77
N ARG A 26 3.95 3.13 1.97
CA ARG A 26 4.43 3.22 0.58
C ARG A 26 3.54 4.08 -0.31
N VAL A 27 2.22 3.94 -0.19
CA VAL A 27 1.27 4.79 -0.92
C VAL A 27 1.43 6.26 -0.52
N GLN A 28 1.64 6.55 0.76
CA GLN A 28 1.86 7.94 1.20
C GLN A 28 3.17 8.50 0.64
N LEU A 29 4.26 7.74 0.70
CA LEU A 29 5.53 8.15 0.12
C LEU A 29 5.43 8.40 -1.40
N ALA A 30 4.74 7.51 -2.13
CA ALA A 30 4.53 7.68 -3.55
C ALA A 30 3.71 8.95 -3.87
N ARG A 31 2.70 9.28 -3.06
CA ARG A 31 1.93 10.52 -3.20
C ARG A 31 2.76 11.77 -2.94
N VAL A 32 3.67 11.73 -1.97
CA VAL A 32 4.59 12.84 -1.70
C VAL A 32 5.47 13.07 -2.93
N ARG A 33 6.08 12.01 -3.47
CA ARG A 33 6.92 12.09 -4.68
C ARG A 33 6.16 12.56 -5.91
N GLN A 34 4.92 12.10 -6.09
CA GLN A 34 4.04 12.58 -7.16
C GLN A 34 3.84 14.09 -7.04
N ARG A 35 3.50 14.58 -5.85
CA ARG A 35 3.27 16.00 -5.61
C ARG A 35 4.55 16.83 -5.84
N GLU A 36 5.70 16.33 -5.40
CA GLU A 36 7.00 16.97 -5.63
C GLU A 36 7.31 17.08 -7.13
N ALA A 37 7.13 15.99 -7.89
CA ALA A 37 7.38 15.98 -9.33
C ALA A 37 6.38 16.86 -10.12
N GLU A 38 5.11 16.86 -9.73
CA GLU A 38 4.09 17.76 -10.29
C GLU A 38 4.44 19.23 -10.03
N GLN A 39 4.85 19.55 -8.80
CA GLN A 39 5.23 20.91 -8.45
C GLN A 39 6.49 21.35 -9.22
N GLU A 40 7.52 20.51 -9.31
CA GLU A 40 8.73 20.80 -10.06
C GLU A 40 8.43 21.05 -11.55
N SER A 41 7.56 20.23 -12.15
CA SER A 41 7.11 20.42 -13.53
C SER A 41 6.38 21.76 -13.71
N LEU A 42 5.46 22.12 -12.80
CA LEU A 42 4.73 23.38 -12.84
C LEU A 42 5.65 24.60 -12.68
N ASP A 43 6.56 24.55 -11.70
CA ASP A 43 7.50 25.63 -11.42
C ASP A 43 8.44 25.83 -12.61
N TYR A 44 8.96 24.72 -13.17
CA TYR A 44 9.82 24.77 -14.35
C TYR A 44 9.08 25.31 -15.57
N ARG A 45 7.82 24.92 -15.79
CA ARG A 45 7.01 25.44 -16.90
C ARG A 45 6.82 26.95 -16.81
N GLN A 46 6.52 27.48 -15.63
CA GLN A 46 6.37 28.93 -15.42
C GLN A 46 7.69 29.66 -15.70
N TRP A 47 8.80 29.16 -15.13
CA TRP A 47 10.12 29.73 -15.37
C TRP A 47 10.52 29.67 -16.85
N ARG A 48 10.28 28.51 -17.51
CA ARG A 48 10.61 28.29 -18.92
C ARG A 48 9.87 29.27 -19.81
N GLN A 49 8.59 29.54 -19.56
CA GLN A 49 7.81 30.52 -20.32
C GLN A 49 8.42 31.92 -20.24
N ALA A 50 8.75 32.38 -19.02
CA ALA A 50 9.39 33.68 -18.82
C ALA A 50 10.78 33.75 -19.47
N GLU A 51 11.57 32.68 -19.39
CA GLU A 51 12.89 32.62 -20.02
C GLU A 51 12.80 32.58 -21.55
N GLU A 52 11.84 31.84 -22.11
CA GLU A 52 11.60 31.80 -23.56
C GLU A 52 11.18 33.19 -24.09
N GLU A 53 10.30 33.91 -23.37
CA GLU A 53 9.93 35.29 -23.67
C GLU A 53 11.14 36.24 -23.59
N ARG A 54 11.97 36.12 -22.56
CA ARG A 54 13.21 36.91 -22.40
C ARG A 54 14.17 36.68 -23.57
N LEU A 55 14.39 35.42 -23.95
CA LEU A 55 15.24 35.05 -25.07
C LEU A 55 14.69 35.58 -26.40
N PHE A 56 13.37 35.50 -26.58
CA PHE A 56 12.71 36.05 -27.76
C PHE A 56 12.86 37.57 -27.86
N ALA A 57 12.72 38.30 -26.75
CA ALA A 57 12.92 39.75 -26.72
C ALA A 57 14.37 40.16 -27.08
N ILE A 58 15.37 39.42 -26.58
CA ILE A 58 16.78 39.62 -26.98
C ILE A 58 16.95 39.40 -28.48
N CYS A 59 16.34 38.33 -29.01
CA CYS A 59 16.41 38.02 -30.43
C CYS A 59 15.73 39.05 -31.32
N GLN A 60 14.70 39.73 -30.81
CA GLN A 60 14.01 40.80 -31.52
C GLN A 60 14.83 42.10 -31.53
N ALA A 61 15.57 42.38 -30.45
CA ALA A 61 16.38 43.58 -30.31
C ALA A 61 17.70 43.50 -31.09
N GLU A 62 18.30 42.31 -31.20
CA GLU A 62 19.52 42.08 -31.96
C GLU A 62 19.20 41.79 -33.44
N GLN A 63 19.95 42.39 -34.38
CA GLN A 63 19.92 41.96 -35.79
C GLN A 63 20.64 40.59 -35.90
N LEU A 64 19.96 39.52 -35.49
CA LEU A 64 20.52 38.18 -35.51
C LEU A 64 20.78 37.71 -36.93
N ASP A 65 21.99 37.21 -37.14
CA ASP A 65 22.31 36.45 -38.33
C ASP A 65 21.66 35.05 -38.28
N ARG A 66 21.74 34.32 -39.40
CA ARG A 66 21.17 32.96 -39.50
C ARG A 66 21.76 31.99 -38.46
N LYS A 67 22.98 32.23 -37.98
CA LYS A 67 23.66 31.38 -37.01
C LYS A 67 23.14 31.63 -35.59
N GLY A 68 22.92 32.90 -35.24
CA GLY A 68 22.30 33.33 -33.99
C GLY A 68 20.87 32.83 -33.85
N LEU A 69 20.07 32.88 -34.93
CA LEU A 69 18.72 32.32 -34.92
C LEU A 69 18.70 30.81 -34.62
N LYS A 70 19.64 30.04 -35.21
CA LYS A 70 19.77 28.60 -34.93
C LYS A 70 20.19 28.33 -33.49
N ALA A 71 21.10 29.13 -32.94
CA ALA A 71 21.54 29.00 -31.56
C ALA A 71 20.37 29.24 -30.58
N TRP A 72 19.55 30.27 -30.85
CA TRP A 72 18.32 30.51 -30.09
C TRP A 72 17.33 29.35 -30.18
N GLN A 73 17.06 28.83 -31.39
CA GLN A 73 16.16 27.68 -31.58
C GLN A 73 16.66 26.44 -30.82
N GLN A 74 17.97 26.21 -30.78
CA GLN A 74 18.57 25.13 -30.01
C GLN A 74 18.38 25.36 -28.50
N GLN A 75 18.58 26.58 -28.01
CA GLN A 75 18.39 26.91 -26.60
C GLN A 75 16.94 26.70 -26.16
N VAL A 76 15.96 27.16 -26.95
CA VAL A 76 14.53 26.93 -26.68
C VAL A 76 14.18 25.45 -26.74
N SER A 77 14.75 24.70 -27.71
CA SER A 77 14.56 23.25 -27.79
C SER A 77 15.03 22.54 -26.52
N LEU A 78 16.20 22.87 -26.00
CA LEU A 78 16.74 22.29 -24.75
C LEU A 78 15.84 22.61 -23.54
N LEU A 79 15.31 23.84 -23.48
CA LEU A 79 14.38 24.23 -22.41
C LEU A 79 13.10 23.38 -22.43
N ARG A 80 12.53 23.16 -23.62
CA ARG A 80 11.31 22.36 -23.82
C ARG A 80 11.55 20.85 -23.65
N GLU A 81 12.74 20.36 -24.00
CA GLU A 81 13.14 18.97 -23.76
C GLU A 81 13.16 18.68 -22.25
N LYS A 82 13.75 19.58 -21.46
CA LYS A 82 13.73 19.45 -20.00
C LYS A 82 12.31 19.53 -19.42
N GLU A 83 11.42 20.38 -19.96
CA GLU A 83 10.01 20.41 -19.55
C GLU A 83 9.33 19.07 -19.82
N ALA A 84 9.48 18.52 -21.02
CA ALA A 84 8.94 17.22 -21.38
C ALA A 84 9.46 16.10 -20.46
N GLN A 85 10.76 16.12 -20.10
CA GLN A 85 11.32 15.16 -19.16
C GLN A 85 10.69 15.25 -17.75
N LEU A 86 10.44 16.48 -17.27
CA LEU A 86 9.78 16.70 -15.98
C LEU A 86 8.31 16.29 -16.02
N GLU A 87 7.59 16.60 -17.09
CA GLU A 87 6.20 16.15 -17.30
C GLU A 87 6.12 14.62 -17.35
N GLN A 88 7.04 13.97 -18.06
CA GLN A 88 7.15 12.51 -18.08
C GLN A 88 7.41 11.95 -16.68
N THR A 89 8.33 12.55 -15.92
CA THR A 89 8.62 12.11 -14.55
C THR A 89 7.39 12.23 -13.65
N ALA A 90 6.63 13.33 -13.76
CA ALA A 90 5.38 13.50 -13.02
C ALA A 90 4.33 12.44 -13.39
N ALA A 91 4.17 12.13 -14.68
CA ALA A 91 3.29 11.07 -15.15
C ALA A 91 3.70 9.69 -14.61
N GLU A 92 4.99 9.35 -14.66
CA GLU A 92 5.53 8.11 -14.10
C GLU A 92 5.28 8.01 -12.59
N GLN A 93 5.43 9.10 -11.82
CA GLN A 93 5.10 9.09 -10.40
C GLN A 93 3.59 8.88 -10.14
N ALA A 94 2.72 9.43 -10.99
CA ALA A 94 1.27 9.19 -10.90
C ALA A 94 0.93 7.72 -11.16
N GLU A 95 1.58 7.08 -12.14
CA GLU A 95 1.45 5.65 -12.39
C GLU A 95 1.92 4.82 -11.19
N ARG A 96 3.06 5.17 -10.57
CA ARG A 96 3.53 4.51 -9.34
C ARG A 96 2.51 4.59 -8.21
N VAL A 97 1.84 5.73 -8.03
CA VAL A 97 0.77 5.85 -7.04
C VAL A 97 -0.40 4.91 -7.36
N ALA A 98 -0.76 4.76 -8.64
CA ALA A 98 -1.80 3.83 -9.06
C ALA A 98 -1.41 2.36 -8.78
N GLU A 99 -0.18 1.97 -9.12
CA GLU A 99 0.36 0.63 -8.83
C GLU A 99 0.33 0.32 -7.32
N GLU A 100 0.80 1.25 -6.48
CA GLU A 100 0.83 1.07 -5.03
C GLU A 100 -0.58 1.00 -4.42
N ARG A 101 -1.58 1.66 -5.03
CA ARG A 101 -3.00 1.55 -4.64
C ARG A 101 -3.59 0.18 -4.99
N ILE A 102 -3.24 -0.38 -6.14
CA ILE A 102 -3.66 -1.74 -6.51
C ILE A 102 -3.10 -2.73 -5.49
N ARG A 103 -1.79 -2.65 -5.20
CA ARG A 103 -1.14 -3.47 -4.17
C ARG A 103 -1.78 -3.28 -2.79
N LEU A 104 -2.19 -2.05 -2.45
CA LEU A 104 -2.90 -1.79 -1.19
C LEU A 104 -4.23 -2.54 -1.13
N GLN A 105 -5.02 -2.53 -2.20
CA GLN A 105 -6.28 -3.25 -2.30
C GLN A 105 -6.07 -4.76 -2.12
N GLU A 106 -5.04 -5.33 -2.75
CA GLU A 106 -4.69 -6.75 -2.58
C GLU A 106 -4.35 -7.08 -1.11
N ARG A 107 -3.60 -6.21 -0.43
CA ARG A 107 -3.27 -6.40 1.00
C ARG A 107 -4.49 -6.29 1.90
N GLN A 108 -5.41 -5.37 1.61
CA GLN A 108 -6.69 -5.26 2.33
C GLN A 108 -7.51 -6.55 2.19
N GLN A 109 -7.59 -7.11 0.97
CA GLN A 109 -8.26 -8.39 0.75
C GLN A 109 -7.56 -9.54 1.47
N ALA A 110 -6.22 -9.56 1.51
CA ALA A 110 -5.45 -10.56 2.24
C ALA A 110 -5.73 -10.51 3.75
N VAL A 111 -5.78 -9.31 4.35
CA VAL A 111 -6.17 -9.13 5.76
C VAL A 111 -7.60 -9.62 5.99
N HIS A 112 -8.54 -9.25 5.12
CA HIS A 112 -9.92 -9.71 5.25
C HIS A 112 -10.04 -11.24 5.25
N ARG A 113 -9.36 -11.92 4.31
CA ARG A 113 -9.30 -13.38 4.24
C ARG A 113 -8.63 -13.99 5.48
N ALA A 114 -7.55 -13.37 5.97
CA ALA A 114 -6.86 -13.83 7.17
C ALA A 114 -7.76 -13.73 8.42
N ARG A 115 -8.52 -12.63 8.57
CA ARG A 115 -9.50 -12.44 9.65
C ARG A 115 -10.61 -13.49 9.60
N GLN A 116 -11.18 -13.74 8.42
CA GLN A 116 -12.20 -14.78 8.26
C GLN A 116 -11.68 -16.17 8.65
N GLN A 117 -10.45 -16.52 8.23
CA GLN A 117 -9.85 -17.78 8.63
C GLN A 117 -9.58 -17.85 10.13
N GLN A 118 -9.09 -16.77 10.73
CA GLN A 118 -8.83 -16.70 12.17
C GLN A 118 -10.12 -16.92 12.97
N GLN A 119 -11.21 -16.24 12.60
CA GLN A 119 -12.52 -16.38 13.24
C GLN A 119 -13.05 -17.81 13.14
N LYS A 120 -13.01 -18.41 11.94
CA LYS A 120 -13.44 -19.80 11.73
C LYS A 120 -12.68 -20.78 12.63
N PHE A 121 -11.36 -20.63 12.74
CA PHE A 121 -10.55 -21.51 13.59
C PHE A 121 -10.76 -21.25 15.08
N ALA A 122 -11.02 -20.00 15.48
CA ALA A 122 -11.37 -19.65 16.86
C ALA A 122 -12.71 -20.29 17.27
N GLU A 123 -13.72 -20.28 16.39
CA GLU A 123 -15.01 -20.95 16.62
C GLU A 123 -14.84 -22.47 16.77
N LEU A 124 -14.10 -23.11 15.86
CA LEU A 124 -13.80 -24.55 15.95
C LEU A 124 -13.06 -24.90 17.24
N HIS A 125 -12.14 -24.04 17.69
CA HIS A 125 -11.45 -24.24 18.95
C HIS A 125 -12.40 -24.15 20.15
N ARG A 126 -13.28 -23.14 20.18
CA ARG A 126 -14.31 -23.00 21.23
C ARG A 126 -15.25 -24.20 21.28
N GLN A 127 -15.74 -24.66 20.12
CA GLN A 127 -16.60 -25.85 20.03
C GLN A 127 -15.89 -27.08 20.58
N LYS A 128 -14.63 -27.29 20.19
CA LYS A 128 -13.84 -28.41 20.72
C LYS A 128 -13.67 -28.35 22.22
N GLN A 129 -13.37 -27.17 22.78
CA GLN A 129 -13.23 -26.99 24.22
C GLN A 129 -14.54 -27.29 24.95
N ALA A 130 -15.67 -26.81 24.41
CA ALA A 130 -16.99 -27.08 24.98
C ALA A 130 -17.33 -28.58 24.98
N SER A 131 -17.08 -29.30 23.87
CA SER A 131 -17.29 -30.75 23.82
C SER A 131 -16.38 -31.53 24.76
N GLN A 132 -15.13 -31.10 24.93
CA GLN A 132 -14.20 -31.72 25.88
C GLN A 132 -14.63 -31.49 27.33
N GLN A 133 -15.16 -30.30 27.64
CA GLN A 133 -15.68 -30.00 28.96
C GLN A 133 -16.93 -30.84 29.25
N ALA A 134 -17.90 -30.86 28.33
CA ALA A 134 -19.13 -31.65 28.50
C ALA A 134 -18.84 -33.16 28.69
N LEU A 135 -17.83 -33.70 28.00
CA LEU A 135 -17.41 -35.09 28.18
C LEU A 135 -16.80 -35.33 29.57
N ARG A 136 -16.04 -34.37 30.11
CA ARG A 136 -15.50 -34.46 31.47
C ARG A 136 -16.62 -34.41 32.50
N ASP A 137 -17.51 -33.43 32.36
CA ASP A 137 -18.66 -33.26 33.25
C ASP A 137 -19.53 -34.55 33.28
N TYR A 138 -19.81 -35.13 32.11
CA TYR A 138 -20.53 -36.40 32.00
C TYR A 138 -19.81 -37.57 32.69
N ASN A 139 -18.50 -37.70 32.50
CA ASN A 139 -17.72 -38.77 33.14
C ASN A 139 -17.69 -38.60 34.67
N GLU A 140 -17.55 -37.36 35.16
CA GLU A 140 -17.58 -37.06 36.60
C GLU A 140 -18.96 -37.39 37.21
N GLU A 141 -20.06 -37.11 36.50
CA GLU A 141 -21.41 -37.50 36.94
C GLU A 141 -21.57 -39.02 37.02
N GLN A 142 -21.09 -39.77 36.02
CA GLN A 142 -21.12 -41.23 36.02
C GLN A 142 -20.30 -41.82 37.17
N GLU A 143 -19.08 -41.33 37.40
CA GLU A 143 -18.24 -41.76 38.52
C GLU A 143 -18.93 -41.52 39.88
N GLN A 144 -19.62 -40.39 40.05
CA GLN A 144 -20.39 -40.10 41.26
C GLN A 144 -21.59 -41.05 41.43
N GLU A 145 -22.28 -41.39 40.35
CA GLU A 145 -23.39 -42.34 40.38
C GLU A 145 -22.90 -43.75 40.75
N GLU A 146 -21.81 -44.22 40.15
CA GLU A 146 -21.17 -45.50 40.48
C GLU A 146 -20.74 -45.54 41.95
N PHE A 147 -20.11 -44.48 42.45
CA PHE A 147 -19.70 -44.38 43.85
C PHE A 147 -20.90 -44.42 44.81
N ARG A 148 -22.00 -43.73 44.48
CA ARG A 148 -23.25 -43.77 45.28
C ARG A 148 -23.89 -45.15 45.28
N GLN A 149 -23.82 -45.89 44.18
CA GLN A 149 -24.33 -47.26 44.10
C GLN A 149 -23.48 -48.22 44.94
N GLN A 150 -22.16 -48.06 44.95
CA GLN A 150 -21.25 -48.90 45.76
C GLN A 150 -21.41 -48.70 47.26
N ILE A 151 -21.75 -47.48 47.73
CA ILE A 151 -21.99 -47.22 49.17
C ILE A 151 -23.36 -47.75 49.64
N ARG A 152 -24.32 -47.95 48.73
CA ARG A 152 -25.66 -48.46 49.05
C ARG A 152 -25.78 -49.99 49.05
N MET A 153 -24.75 -50.71 48.62
CA MET A 153 -24.60 -52.16 48.81
C MET A 153 -23.79 -52.45 50.07
#